data_AF-A0A6N9PV76-F1
#
_entry.id   AF-A0A6N9PV76-F1
#
_cell.length_a   1.000
_cell.length_b   1.000
_cell.length_c   1.000
_cell.angle_alpha   90.00
_cell.angle_beta   90.00
_cell.angle_gamma   90.00
#
_symmetry.space_group_name_H-M   'P 1'
#
loop_
_entity.id
_entity.type
_entity.pdbx_description
1 polymer ?
#
loop_
_entity_poly.entity_id
_entity_poly.type
_entity_poly.pdbx_seq_one_letter_code
_entity_poly.pdbx_strand_id
1 'polypeptide(L)'
;MKNKLFRCRNDLDERQLLQRGDVFQHGIILFFVLLLANAFLKEGGIVWAEGMWENLLIIWSVITLCMCEYAVKEIYPMGGGMTVIYVLEGACGAFLFIMGVVEVSMGWEPLALEGGALSRTGAQIVQGFLMVLLLLVFCGKKVYNHRKETQDNET
;
A
#
# COMPACT_ATOMS: atom_id res chain seq x y z
N MET A 1 -27.13 33.28 -23.71
CA MET A 1 -26.98 32.01 -22.99
C MET A 1 -26.75 30.89 -24.00
N LYS A 2 -25.49 30.45 -24.19
CA LYS A 2 -25.14 29.26 -24.99
C LYS A 2 -24.03 28.50 -24.26
N ASN A 3 -24.38 27.30 -23.83
CA ASN A 3 -23.57 26.09 -23.61
C ASN A 3 -22.14 26.26 -23.05
N LYS A 4 -22.02 26.14 -21.72
CA LYS A 4 -20.77 25.74 -21.03
C LYS A 4 -20.98 24.42 -20.24
N LEU A 5 -21.70 23.45 -20.82
CA LEU A 5 -22.03 22.22 -20.08
C LEU A 5 -21.07 21.04 -20.30
N PHE A 6 -20.15 21.09 -21.27
CA PHE A 6 -19.19 20.00 -21.48
C PHE A 6 -17.86 20.56 -21.99
N ARG A 7 -17.08 21.15 -21.09
CA ARG A 7 -15.63 21.22 -21.28
C ARG A 7 -15.06 20.03 -20.51
N CYS A 8 -15.02 18.86 -21.14
CA CYS A 8 -14.23 17.74 -20.66
C CYS A 8 -12.82 18.29 -20.40
N ARG A 9 -12.44 18.32 -19.13
CA ARG A 9 -11.13 18.76 -18.64
C ARG A 9 -10.15 17.63 -18.95
N ASN A 10 -9.92 17.40 -20.24
CA ASN A 10 -9.17 16.25 -20.76
C ASN A 10 -7.65 16.49 -20.82
N ASP A 11 -7.20 17.67 -20.40
CA ASP A 11 -5.80 17.91 -20.06
C ASP A 11 -5.54 17.34 -18.65
N LEU A 12 -5.35 16.03 -18.59
CA LEU A 12 -4.38 15.52 -17.63
C LEU A 12 -3.05 16.11 -18.08
N ASP A 13 -2.49 17.02 -17.29
CA ASP A 13 -1.17 17.60 -17.50
C ASP A 13 -0.22 16.43 -17.81
N GLU A 14 0.43 16.40 -18.98
CA GLU A 14 1.20 15.24 -19.47
C GLU A 14 2.22 14.75 -18.41
N ARG A 15 2.68 15.68 -17.57
CA ARG A 15 3.50 15.43 -16.38
C ARG A 15 2.86 14.45 -15.40
N GLN A 16 1.57 14.61 -15.08
CA GLN A 16 0.84 13.69 -14.20
C GLN A 16 0.64 12.31 -14.83
N LEU A 17 0.59 12.20 -16.16
CA LEU A 17 0.54 10.90 -16.83
C LEU A 17 1.89 10.20 -16.80
N LEU A 18 2.98 10.92 -17.09
CA LEU A 18 4.34 10.39 -17.02
C LEU A 18 4.70 9.94 -15.61
N GLN A 19 4.35 10.71 -14.59
CA GLN A 19 4.62 10.34 -13.21
C GLN A 19 3.80 9.10 -12.76
N ARG A 20 2.58 8.89 -13.27
CA ARG A 20 1.86 7.62 -13.00
C ARG A 20 2.52 6.44 -13.68
N GLY A 21 3.06 6.65 -14.89
CA GLY A 21 3.86 5.64 -15.59
C GLY A 21 5.11 5.25 -14.79
N ASP A 22 5.81 6.23 -14.22
CA ASP A 22 6.98 6.02 -13.35
C ASP A 22 6.64 5.20 -12.10
N VAL A 23 5.56 5.55 -11.38
CA VAL A 23 5.07 4.75 -10.23
C VAL A 23 4.77 3.30 -10.63
N PHE A 24 4.13 3.12 -11.79
CA PHE A 24 3.82 1.78 -12.29
C PHE A 24 5.09 0.98 -12.64
N GLN A 25 6.11 1.63 -13.21
CA GLN A 25 7.40 1.01 -13.47
C GLN A 25 8.08 0.55 -12.19
N HIS A 26 8.10 1.37 -11.14
CA HIS A 26 8.62 0.97 -9.83
C HIS A 26 7.88 -0.26 -9.27
N GLY A 27 6.55 -0.26 -9.36
CA GLY A 27 5.73 -1.40 -8.96
C GLY A 27 6.07 -2.69 -9.71
N ILE A 28 6.21 -2.60 -11.04
CA ILE A 28 6.61 -3.75 -11.88
C ILE A 28 8.00 -4.24 -11.52
N ILE A 29 8.99 -3.34 -11.38
CA ILE A 29 10.36 -3.70 -11.04
C ILE A 29 10.39 -4.42 -9.69
N LEU A 30 9.72 -3.86 -8.66
CA LEU A 30 9.62 -4.49 -7.36
C LEU A 30 8.96 -5.88 -7.46
N PHE A 31 7.88 -6.00 -8.23
CA PHE A 31 7.18 -7.28 -8.41
C PHE A 31 8.09 -8.35 -9.01
N PHE A 32 8.81 -8.03 -10.09
CA PHE A 32 9.75 -8.97 -10.71
C PHE A 32 10.89 -9.34 -9.78
N VAL A 33 11.47 -8.37 -9.07
CA VAL A 33 12.56 -8.63 -8.10
C VAL A 33 12.09 -9.56 -6.99
N LEU A 34 10.93 -9.29 -6.40
CA LEU A 34 10.37 -10.12 -5.32
C LEU A 34 9.99 -11.52 -5.81
N LEU A 35 9.41 -11.64 -7.01
CA LEU A 35 9.09 -12.95 -7.59
C LEU A 35 10.36 -13.77 -7.88
N LEU A 36 11.40 -13.14 -8.44
CA LEU A 36 12.67 -13.81 -8.70
C LEU A 36 13.34 -14.24 -7.39
N ALA A 37 13.38 -13.36 -6.40
CA ALA A 37 13.90 -13.68 -5.08
C ALA A 37 13.14 -14.86 -4.46
N ASN A 38 11.80 -14.85 -4.54
CA ASN A 38 10.96 -15.95 -4.06
C ASN A 38 11.23 -17.27 -4.81
N ALA A 39 11.45 -17.20 -6.13
CA ALA A 39 11.79 -18.38 -6.93
C ALA A 39 13.14 -18.98 -6.51
N PHE A 40 14.17 -18.16 -6.32
CA PHE A 40 15.48 -18.62 -5.85
C PHE A 40 15.44 -19.18 -4.43
N LEU A 41 14.65 -18.57 -3.53
CA LEU A 41 14.44 -19.10 -2.18
C LEU A 41 13.80 -20.49 -2.23
N LYS A 42 12.78 -20.67 -3.08
CA LYS A 42 12.12 -21.97 -3.27
C LYS A 42 13.04 -23.01 -3.88
N GLU A 43 13.89 -22.63 -4.84
CA GLU A 43 14.92 -23.52 -5.39
C GLU A 43 15.91 -23.98 -4.30
N GLY A 44 16.25 -23.08 -3.36
CA GLY A 44 17.04 -23.40 -2.17
C GLY A 44 16.30 -24.16 -1.07
N GLY A 45 15.03 -24.52 -1.27
CA GLY A 45 14.19 -25.21 -0.27
C GLY A 45 13.75 -24.31 0.90
N ILE A 46 13.93 -23.00 0.79
CA ILE A 46 13.54 -22.02 1.81
C ILE A 46 12.11 -21.56 1.53
N VAL A 47 11.22 -21.83 2.47
CA VAL A 47 9.85 -21.30 2.50
C VAL A 47 9.78 -20.28 3.62
N TRP A 48 9.45 -19.03 3.29
CA TRP A 48 9.51 -17.93 4.25
C TRP A 48 8.13 -17.52 4.78
N ALA A 49 7.05 -17.94 4.12
CA ALA A 49 5.69 -17.81 4.63
C ALA A 49 4.83 -19.03 4.27
N GLU A 50 3.81 -19.29 5.06
CA GLU A 50 2.96 -20.46 4.93
C GLU A 50 2.05 -20.39 3.68
N GLY A 51 2.05 -21.46 2.86
CA GLY A 51 1.06 -21.65 1.79
C GLY A 51 1.00 -20.50 0.77
N MET A 52 -0.19 -19.90 0.60
CA MET A 52 -0.40 -18.81 -0.37
C MET A 52 0.12 -17.44 0.10
N TRP A 53 0.50 -17.33 1.38
CA TRP A 53 0.83 -16.05 2.00
C TRP A 53 2.10 -15.42 1.42
N GLU A 54 3.05 -16.21 0.93
CA GLU A 54 4.23 -15.70 0.21
C GLU A 54 3.80 -14.82 -0.98
N ASN A 55 2.88 -15.33 -1.80
CA ASN A 55 2.41 -14.64 -2.99
C ASN A 55 1.56 -13.42 -2.63
N LEU A 56 0.68 -13.55 -1.62
CA LEU A 56 -0.15 -12.45 -1.16
C LEU A 56 0.69 -11.30 -0.61
N LEU A 57 1.72 -11.59 0.18
CA LEU A 57 2.61 -10.56 0.74
C LEU A 57 3.45 -9.87 -0.35
N ILE A 58 3.88 -10.58 -1.39
CA ILE A 58 4.54 -9.97 -2.55
C ILE A 58 3.60 -8.98 -3.25
N ILE A 59 2.36 -9.41 -3.54
CA ILE A 59 1.35 -8.55 -4.17
C ILE A 59 1.08 -7.32 -3.29
N TRP A 60 0.86 -7.53 -2.00
CA TRP A 60 0.63 -6.43 -1.05
C TRP A 60 1.81 -5.48 -0.97
N SER A 61 3.05 -5.96 -1.01
CA SER A 61 4.24 -5.11 -1.01
C SER A 61 4.25 -4.16 -2.22
N VAL A 62 3.86 -4.66 -3.41
CA VAL A 62 3.76 -3.86 -4.63
C VAL A 62 2.61 -2.86 -4.56
N ILE A 63 1.43 -3.28 -4.09
CA ILE A 63 0.28 -2.38 -3.89
C ILE A 63 0.66 -1.27 -2.90
N THR A 64 1.30 -1.63 -1.80
CA THR A 64 1.72 -0.70 -0.76
C THR A 64 2.72 0.33 -1.31
N LEU A 65 3.72 -0.11 -2.07
CA LEU A 65 4.66 0.82 -2.71
C LEU A 65 3.95 1.79 -3.66
N CYS A 66 3.13 1.28 -4.58
CA CYS A 66 2.42 2.09 -5.57
C CYS A 66 1.50 3.11 -4.90
N MET A 67 0.71 2.69 -3.91
CA MET A 67 -0.20 3.56 -3.17
C MET A 67 0.57 4.61 -2.34
N CYS A 68 1.66 4.24 -1.67
CA CYS A 68 2.54 5.20 -1.00
C CYS A 68 3.08 6.26 -1.97
N GLU A 69 3.58 5.85 -3.13
CA GLU A 69 4.08 6.79 -4.13
C GLU A 69 2.97 7.69 -4.68
N TYR A 70 1.77 7.17 -4.92
CA TYR A 70 0.62 7.99 -5.31
C TYR A 70 0.24 9.01 -4.23
N ALA A 71 0.26 8.61 -2.97
CA ALA A 71 -0.03 9.50 -1.85
C ALA A 71 1.03 10.61 -1.71
N VAL A 72 2.31 10.27 -1.84
CA VAL A 72 3.44 11.21 -1.72
C VAL A 72 3.51 12.18 -2.90
N LYS A 73 3.34 11.68 -4.14
CA LYS A 73 3.38 12.50 -5.35
C LYS A 73 2.06 13.25 -5.60
N GLU A 74 1.00 12.94 -4.84
CA GLU A 74 -0.35 13.53 -4.95
C GLU A 74 -1.02 13.34 -6.31
N ILE A 75 -0.66 12.28 -7.03
CA ILE A 75 -1.16 12.00 -8.37
C ILE A 75 -2.37 11.08 -8.29
N TYR A 76 -3.41 11.53 -7.59
CA TYR A 76 -4.64 10.77 -7.43
C TYR A 76 -5.39 10.68 -8.77
N PRO A 77 -5.97 9.53 -9.14
CA PRO A 77 -6.90 9.47 -10.26
C PRO A 77 -8.04 10.48 -10.05
N MET A 78 -8.46 11.14 -11.13
CA MET A 78 -9.54 12.14 -11.10
C MET A 78 -10.86 11.51 -10.62
N GLY A 79 -11.08 11.54 -9.31
CA GLY A 79 -12.28 11.04 -8.65
C GLY A 79 -12.10 11.17 -7.14
N GLY A 80 -13.00 11.88 -6.46
CA GLY A 80 -12.93 12.19 -5.02
C GLY A 80 -13.03 10.97 -4.07
N GLY A 81 -12.84 9.74 -4.57
CA GLY A 81 -12.97 8.50 -3.82
C GLY A 81 -11.66 7.92 -3.26
N MET A 82 -10.49 8.42 -3.66
CA MET A 82 -9.20 7.84 -3.21
C MET A 82 -9.02 7.91 -1.69
N THR A 83 -9.44 9.01 -1.06
CA THR A 83 -9.44 9.14 0.41
C THR A 83 -10.22 8.02 1.09
N VAL A 84 -11.36 7.62 0.53
CA VAL A 84 -12.19 6.53 1.07
C VAL A 84 -11.45 5.21 1.00
N ILE A 85 -10.73 4.96 -0.11
CA ILE A 85 -9.93 3.74 -0.28
C ILE A 85 -8.83 3.68 0.79
N TYR A 86 -8.03 4.73 0.98
CA TYR A 86 -6.98 4.73 2.01
C TYR A 86 -7.54 4.53 3.43
N VAL A 87 -8.67 5.17 3.76
CA VAL A 87 -9.30 5.03 5.07
C VAL A 87 -9.86 3.62 5.29
N LEU A 88 -10.54 3.06 4.29
CA LEU A 88 -11.12 1.72 4.37
C LEU A 88 -10.02 0.65 4.44
N GLU A 89 -9.01 0.75 3.60
CA GLU A 89 -7.81 -0.10 3.63
C GLU A 89 -7.13 -0.04 5.00
N GLY A 90 -6.89 1.17 5.52
CA GLY A 90 -6.28 1.34 6.84
C GLY A 90 -7.14 0.78 7.98
N ALA A 91 -8.46 0.91 7.91
CA ALA A 91 -9.38 0.35 8.91
C ALA A 91 -9.40 -1.19 8.86
N CYS A 92 -9.48 -1.78 7.66
CA CYS A 92 -9.37 -3.21 7.46
C CYS A 92 -8.00 -3.73 7.92
N GLY A 93 -6.92 -3.00 7.61
CA GLY A 93 -5.57 -3.30 8.05
C GLY A 93 -5.43 -3.30 9.57
N ALA A 94 -5.96 -2.27 10.23
CA ALA A 94 -5.96 -2.17 11.69
C ALA A 94 -6.74 -3.33 12.33
N PHE A 95 -7.90 -3.68 11.78
CA PHE A 95 -8.67 -4.82 12.25
C PHE A 95 -7.90 -6.13 12.13
N LEU A 96 -7.31 -6.41 10.95
CA LEU A 96 -6.50 -7.62 10.73
C LEU A 96 -5.27 -7.66 11.65
N PHE A 97 -4.59 -6.54 11.81
CA PHE A 97 -3.43 -6.42 12.68
C PHE A 97 -3.79 -6.70 14.15
N ILE A 98 -4.85 -6.06 14.67
CA ILE A 98 -5.30 -6.25 16.05
C ILE A 98 -5.74 -7.70 16.28
N MET A 99 -6.54 -8.26 15.38
CA MET A 99 -6.97 -9.66 15.48
C MET A 99 -5.80 -10.62 15.51
N GLY A 100 -4.84 -10.47 14.59
CA GLY A 100 -3.66 -11.32 14.56
C GLY A 100 -2.79 -11.19 15.81
N VAL A 101 -2.58 -9.97 16.32
CA VAL A 101 -1.85 -9.75 17.58
C VAL A 101 -2.57 -10.42 18.76
N VAL A 102 -3.90 -10.35 18.81
CA VAL A 102 -4.70 -11.01 19.85
C VAL A 102 -4.56 -12.52 19.76
N GLU A 103 -4.69 -13.12 18.57
CA GLU A 103 -4.54 -14.56 18.36
C GLU A 103 -3.17 -15.08 18.82
N VAL A 104 -2.10 -14.35 18.48
CA VAL A 104 -0.73 -14.67 18.93
C VAL A 104 -0.61 -14.53 20.45
N SER A 105 -1.18 -13.47 21.04
CA SER A 105 -1.11 -13.23 22.48
C SER A 105 -1.88 -14.26 23.31
N MET A 106 -2.98 -14.81 22.75
CA MET A 106 -3.77 -15.89 23.36
C MET A 106 -3.16 -17.28 23.12
N GLY A 107 -2.08 -17.36 22.33
CA GLY A 107 -1.40 -18.61 22.00
C GLY A 107 -2.22 -19.53 21.10
N TRP A 108 -3.18 -18.99 20.33
CA TRP A 108 -4.01 -19.78 19.43
C TRP A 108 -3.22 -20.25 18.20
N GLU A 109 -2.40 -19.35 17.64
CA GLU A 109 -1.43 -19.67 16.59
C GLU A 109 -0.09 -18.97 16.88
N PRO A 110 1.05 -19.63 16.61
CA PRO A 110 2.36 -19.00 16.74
C PRO A 110 2.59 -17.98 15.61
N LEU A 111 3.42 -16.96 15.84
CA LEU A 111 3.76 -15.96 14.81
C LEU A 111 4.66 -16.53 13.71
N ALA A 112 5.52 -17.47 14.06
CA ALA A 112 6.42 -18.19 13.16
C ALA A 112 6.38 -19.69 13.46
N LEU A 113 6.49 -20.49 12.41
CA LEU A 113 6.60 -21.94 12.48
C LEU A 113 8.01 -22.35 12.92
N GLU A 114 8.19 -23.60 13.34
CA GLU A 114 9.48 -24.13 13.86
C GLU A 114 10.66 -24.04 12.86
N GLY A 115 10.41 -23.77 11.59
CA GLY A 115 11.42 -23.51 10.55
C GLY A 115 11.73 -22.03 10.29
N GLY A 116 11.21 -21.09 11.10
CA GLY A 116 11.38 -19.65 10.90
C GLY A 116 10.48 -19.04 9.82
N ALA A 117 9.64 -19.87 9.17
CA ALA A 117 8.63 -19.41 8.22
C ALA A 117 7.50 -18.68 8.95
N LEU A 118 6.97 -17.63 8.33
CA LEU A 118 5.81 -16.91 8.83
C LEU A 118 4.58 -17.82 8.80
N SER A 119 3.88 -17.94 9.93
CA SER A 119 2.58 -18.64 9.95
C SER A 119 1.52 -17.82 9.23
N ARG A 120 0.34 -18.41 9.03
CA ARG A 120 -0.86 -17.67 8.58
C ARG A 120 -1.13 -16.42 9.41
N THR A 121 -1.23 -16.52 10.73
CA THR A 121 -1.49 -15.35 11.59
C THR A 121 -0.34 -14.33 11.50
N GLY A 122 0.91 -14.79 11.44
CA GLY A 122 2.06 -13.90 11.23
C GLY A 122 1.95 -13.11 9.91
N ALA A 123 1.55 -13.77 8.82
CA ALA A 123 1.34 -13.13 7.53
C ALA A 123 0.19 -12.12 7.53
N GLN A 124 -0.90 -12.42 8.24
CA GLN A 124 -2.02 -11.50 8.42
C GLN A 124 -1.61 -10.24 9.19
N ILE A 125 -0.78 -10.38 10.23
CA ILE A 125 -0.23 -9.25 10.98
C ILE A 125 0.63 -8.38 10.05
N VAL A 126 1.53 -8.99 9.26
CA VAL A 126 2.37 -8.24 8.32
C VAL A 126 1.52 -7.52 7.27
N GLN A 127 0.53 -8.19 6.68
CA GLN A 127 -0.41 -7.55 5.74
C GLN A 127 -1.16 -6.39 6.41
N GLY A 128 -1.74 -6.60 7.59
CA GLY A 128 -2.46 -5.56 8.33
C GLY A 128 -1.57 -4.36 8.63
N PHE A 129 -0.31 -4.60 9.00
CA PHE A 129 0.68 -3.56 9.21
C PHE A 129 0.97 -2.75 7.95
N LEU A 130 1.15 -3.39 6.79
CA LEU A 130 1.36 -2.70 5.50
C LEU A 130 0.17 -1.80 5.14
N MET A 131 -1.05 -2.27 5.38
CA MET A 131 -2.28 -1.51 5.12
C MET A 131 -2.42 -0.31 6.08
N VAL A 132 -2.06 -0.47 7.36
CA VAL A 132 -2.03 0.67 8.32
C VAL A 132 -0.95 1.68 7.93
N LEU A 133 0.22 1.22 7.49
CA LEU A 133 1.30 2.08 7.03
C LEU A 133 0.86 2.96 5.85
N LEU A 134 0.07 2.42 4.91
CA LEU A 134 -0.53 3.21 3.83
C LEU A 134 -1.35 4.39 4.35
N LEU A 135 -2.23 4.15 5.32
CA LEU A 135 -3.05 5.19 5.92
C LEU A 135 -2.20 6.23 6.65
N LEU A 136 -1.15 5.81 7.36
CA LEU A 136 -0.23 6.72 8.05
C LEU A 136 0.52 7.63 7.07
N VAL A 137 1.01 7.08 5.96
CA VAL A 137 1.68 7.85 4.90
C VAL A 137 0.72 8.88 4.29
N PHE A 138 -0.51 8.44 3.98
CA PHE A 138 -1.54 9.32 3.43
C PHE A 138 -1.91 10.46 4.40
N CYS A 139 -2.19 10.14 5.67
CA CYS A 139 -2.50 11.13 6.71
C CYS A 139 -1.33 12.08 6.96
N GLY A 140 -0.12 11.55 7.09
CA GLY A 140 1.09 12.34 7.31
C GLY A 140 1.33 13.35 6.19
N LYS A 141 1.15 12.93 4.94
CA LYS A 141 1.29 13.80 3.78
C LYS A 141 0.19 14.89 3.75
N LYS A 142 -1.05 14.54 4.07
CA LYS A 142 -2.16 15.50 4.15
C LYS A 142 -1.93 16.57 5.24
N VAL A 143 -1.44 16.16 6.41
CA VAL A 143 -1.09 17.08 7.51
C VAL A 143 0.09 17.99 7.11
N TYR A 144 1.11 17.43 6.46
CA TYR A 144 2.25 18.21 5.97
C TYR A 144 1.83 19.30 4.99
N ASN A 145 0.97 18.98 4.02
CA ASN A 145 0.47 19.96 3.06
C ASN A 145 -0.36 21.04 3.73
N HIS A 146 -1.27 20.65 4.63
CA HIS A 146 -2.09 21.62 5.36
C HIS A 146 -1.22 22.59 6.16
N ARG A 147 -0.17 22.11 6.81
CA ARG A 147 0.78 22.96 7.55
C ARG A 147 1.52 23.91 6.63
N LYS A 148 1.93 23.46 5.44
CA LYS A 148 2.62 24.29 4.45
C LYS A 148 1.71 25.40 3.91
N GLU A 149 0.47 25.08 3.57
CA GLU A 149 -0.52 26.07 3.12
C GLU A 149 -0.80 27.13 4.19
N THR A 150 -0.88 26.75 5.47
CA THR A 150 -1.05 27.72 6.56
C THR A 150 0.15 28.65 6.69
N GLN A 151 1.38 28.15 6.53
CA GLN A 151 2.58 28.99 6.57
C GLN A 151 2.68 29.97 5.39
N ASP A 152 2.33 29.53 4.19
CA ASP A 152 2.34 30.37 2.98
C ASP A 152 1.24 31.46 3.02
N ASN A 153 0.18 31.27 3.81
CA ASN A 153 -0.90 32.25 3.99
C ASN A 153 -0.63 33.28 5.11
N GLU A 154 0.37 33.05 5.98
CA GLU A 154 0.76 33.94 7.07
C GLU A 154 1.91 34.90 6.71
N THR A 155 2.59 34.68 5.56
CA THR A 155 3.62 35.56 4.98
C THR A 155 3.06 36.45 3.87
#